data_AF-A0A0D2SR85-F1
#
_entry.id   AF-A0A0D2SR85-F1
#
_cell.length_a   1.000
_cell.length_b   1.000
_cell.length_c   1.000
_cell.angle_alpha   90.00
_cell.angle_beta   90.00
_cell.angle_gamma   90.00
#
_symmetry.space_group_name_H-M   'P 1'
#
loop_
_entity.id
_entity.type
_entity.pdbx_description
1 polymer ?
#
loop_
_entity_poly.entity_id
_entity_poly.type
_entity_poly.pdbx_seq_one_letter_code
_entity_poly.pdbx_strand_id
1 'polypeptide(L)'
;MDDLLVFLDGPEMDEKDSFICVVVNNIDGPGLRDTETQQYLARLASCSYIRVVASIDHVNAPLLWDKKMVHAQFNWYWYHVPTFAPYKVEGLFLPLILAHGSSKQSAKTALIVLQSLTPNAQSVFRILAEYQLSHPDDEGMAIDNLYSISRERFLVSSQVTLNAHLTEFKDHELVKTKRHSDGQDCLYIPLTKEGLEKLLSEIS
;
A
#
# COMPACT_ATOMS: atom_id res chain seq x y z
N MET A 1 -7.64 -12.07 22.43
CA MET A 1 -6.21 -11.75 22.19
C MET A 1 -5.41 -11.96 23.46
N ASP A 2 -5.92 -11.53 24.61
CA ASP A 2 -5.28 -11.79 25.92
C ASP A 2 -5.09 -13.30 26.21
N ASP A 3 -6.02 -14.18 25.80
CA ASP A 3 -5.85 -15.64 25.95
C ASP A 3 -4.66 -16.22 25.17
N LEU A 4 -4.31 -15.64 24.02
CA LEU A 4 -3.14 -16.06 23.22
C LEU A 4 -1.84 -15.58 23.86
N LEU A 5 -1.86 -14.41 24.49
CA LEU A 5 -0.71 -13.89 25.24
C LEU A 5 -0.48 -14.69 26.53
N VAL A 6 -1.54 -15.13 27.20
CA VAL A 6 -1.46 -16.05 28.35
C VAL A 6 -0.98 -17.43 27.94
N PHE A 7 -1.36 -17.91 26.74
CA PHE A 7 -0.84 -19.16 26.18
C PHE A 7 0.67 -19.09 25.88
N LEU A 8 1.14 -17.96 25.36
CA LEU A 8 2.57 -17.71 25.13
C LEU A 8 3.38 -17.57 26.44
N ASP A 9 2.71 -17.23 27.54
CA ASP A 9 3.29 -17.16 28.89
C ASP A 9 3.07 -18.47 29.70
N GLY A 10 2.45 -19.47 29.07
CA GLY A 10 2.16 -20.76 29.69
C GLY A 10 3.43 -21.56 29.99
N PRO A 11 3.49 -22.27 31.14
CA PRO A 11 4.67 -23.05 31.54
C PRO A 11 4.84 -24.36 30.74
N GLU A 12 3.94 -24.69 29.81
CA GLU A 12 3.93 -25.96 29.07
C GLU A 12 4.72 -25.91 27.75
N MET A 13 5.96 -25.42 27.79
CA MET A 13 6.94 -25.74 26.75
C MET A 13 8.25 -26.20 27.39
N ASP A 14 8.17 -27.34 28.06
CA ASP A 14 9.32 -28.20 28.35
C ASP A 14 9.87 -28.79 27.04
N GLU A 15 10.52 -27.96 26.22
CA GLU A 15 11.45 -28.39 25.17
C GLU A 15 12.30 -27.21 24.69
N LYS A 16 13.49 -27.07 25.31
CA LYS A 16 14.71 -26.37 24.87
C LYS A 16 14.58 -25.25 23.81
N ASP A 17 14.94 -24.03 24.24
CA ASP A 17 15.56 -22.97 23.41
C ASP A 17 14.80 -22.47 22.16
N SER A 18 13.49 -22.67 22.06
CA SER A 18 12.70 -22.08 20.98
C SER A 18 12.32 -20.63 21.34
N PHE A 19 13.07 -19.66 20.85
CA PHE A 19 12.74 -18.24 20.95
C PHE A 19 12.25 -17.72 19.60
N ILE A 20 11.22 -16.88 19.63
CA ILE A 20 10.70 -16.20 18.43
C ILE A 20 11.37 -14.84 18.33
N CYS A 21 12.13 -14.63 17.25
CA CYS A 21 12.69 -13.32 16.95
C CYS A 21 11.76 -12.56 16.00
N VAL A 22 11.20 -11.46 16.47
CA VAL A 22 10.37 -10.56 15.68
C VAL A 22 11.25 -9.39 15.23
N VAL A 23 11.44 -9.26 13.92
CA VAL A 23 12.18 -8.15 13.31
C VAL A 23 11.18 -7.17 12.70
N VAL A 24 11.15 -5.95 13.23
CA VAL A 24 10.27 -4.87 12.78
C VAL A 24 11.10 -3.80 12.09
N ASN A 25 11.03 -3.73 10.77
CA ASN A 25 11.60 -2.62 10.03
C ASN A 25 10.67 -1.41 10.15
N ASN A 26 11.22 -0.27 10.58
CA ASN A 26 10.54 1.02 10.70
C ASN A 26 9.30 0.97 11.61
N ILE A 27 9.51 0.70 12.90
CA ILE A 27 8.43 0.57 13.92
C ILE A 27 7.56 1.82 14.08
N ASP A 28 8.07 2.96 13.63
CA ASP A 28 7.46 4.28 13.63
C ASP A 28 6.65 4.60 12.35
N GLY A 29 6.41 3.58 11.53
CA GLY A 29 5.62 3.66 10.31
C GLY A 29 4.19 4.16 10.57
N PRO A 30 3.53 4.79 9.58
CA PRO A 30 2.23 5.42 9.77
C PRO A 30 1.14 4.45 10.25
N GLY A 31 1.19 3.17 9.84
CA GLY A 31 0.23 2.14 10.27
C GLY A 31 0.54 1.51 11.64
N LEU A 32 1.72 1.75 12.22
CA LEU A 32 2.10 1.25 13.55
C LEU A 32 2.14 2.37 14.60
N ARG A 33 1.82 3.61 14.22
CA ARG A 33 1.86 4.78 15.10
C ARG A 33 0.73 4.79 16.14
N ASP A 34 -0.28 3.96 15.95
CA ASP A 34 -1.42 3.86 16.87
C ASP A 34 -1.00 3.35 18.25
N THR A 35 -1.49 4.03 19.28
CA THR A 35 -1.18 3.71 20.68
C THR A 35 -1.57 2.28 21.04
N GLU A 36 -2.69 1.78 20.51
CA GLU A 36 -3.16 0.40 20.75
C GLU A 36 -2.17 -0.63 20.19
N THR A 37 -1.71 -0.43 18.95
CA THR A 37 -0.73 -1.32 18.30
C THR A 37 0.60 -1.34 19.05
N GLN A 38 1.08 -0.16 19.50
CA GLN A 38 2.28 -0.08 20.33
C GLN A 38 2.10 -0.75 21.69
N GLN A 39 0.89 -0.72 22.27
CA GLN A 39 0.58 -1.46 23.50
C GLN A 39 0.61 -2.97 23.29
N TYR A 40 0.08 -3.47 22.18
CA TYR A 40 0.15 -4.89 21.86
C TYR A 40 1.60 -5.34 21.61
N LEU A 41 2.39 -4.56 20.88
CA LEU A 41 3.82 -4.83 20.68
C LEU A 41 4.60 -4.84 21.99
N ALA A 42 4.27 -3.91 22.90
CA ALA A 42 4.90 -3.85 24.21
C ALA A 42 4.58 -5.09 25.05
N ARG A 43 3.31 -5.53 25.06
CA ARG A 43 2.91 -6.78 25.73
C ARG A 43 3.61 -8.01 25.12
N LEU A 44 3.73 -8.06 23.80
CA LEU A 44 4.47 -9.14 23.12
C LEU A 44 5.95 -9.16 23.50
N ALA A 45 6.58 -7.99 23.60
CA ALA A 45 7.99 -7.87 24.02
C ALA A 45 8.21 -8.25 25.49
N SER A 46 7.18 -8.18 26.33
CA SER A 46 7.24 -8.60 27.73
C SER A 46 7.26 -10.13 27.90
N CYS A 47 6.90 -10.91 26.86
CA CYS A 47 6.89 -12.36 26.94
C CYS A 47 8.32 -12.94 26.91
N SER A 48 8.60 -13.90 27.79
CA SER A 48 9.95 -14.47 27.98
C SER A 48 10.54 -15.14 26.74
N TYR A 49 9.70 -15.64 25.84
CA TYR A 49 10.11 -16.37 24.63
C TYR A 49 10.25 -15.49 23.37
N ILE A 50 9.86 -14.22 23.44
CA ILE A 50 9.86 -13.31 22.28
C ILE A 50 11.01 -12.32 22.40
N ARG A 51 11.80 -12.18 21.33
CA ARG A 51 12.85 -11.16 21.22
C ARG A 51 12.52 -10.23 20.08
N VAL A 52 12.43 -8.94 20.35
CA VAL A 52 12.11 -7.94 19.35
C VAL A 52 13.36 -7.16 18.95
N VAL A 53 13.59 -7.05 17.65
CA VAL A 53 14.58 -6.15 17.05
C VAL A 53 13.81 -5.19 16.16
N ALA A 54 14.01 -3.88 16.37
CA ALA A 54 13.31 -2.86 15.60
C ALA A 54 14.29 -1.80 15.09
N SER A 55 14.02 -1.27 13.89
CA SER A 55 14.63 -0.04 13.40
C SER A 55 13.70 1.15 13.59
N ILE A 56 14.30 2.33 13.75
CA ILE A 56 13.61 3.61 13.99
C ILE A 56 14.22 4.64 13.06
N ASP A 57 13.37 5.35 12.32
CA ASP A 57 13.83 6.36 11.36
C ASP A 57 13.31 7.77 11.71
N HIS A 58 12.12 7.88 12.32
CA HIS A 58 11.54 9.17 12.69
C HIS A 58 12.13 9.75 13.99
N VAL A 59 12.47 11.04 13.97
CA VAL A 59 13.07 11.77 15.12
C VAL A 59 12.17 11.72 16.37
N ASN A 60 10.84 11.77 16.18
CA ASN A 60 9.89 11.74 17.29
C ASN A 60 9.45 10.32 17.68
N ALA A 61 10.08 9.25 17.16
CA ALA A 61 9.67 7.89 17.49
C ALA A 61 9.68 7.56 19.01
N PRO A 62 10.64 8.06 19.83
CA PRO A 62 10.60 7.83 21.28
C PRO A 62 9.39 8.48 21.97
N LEU A 63 8.69 9.41 21.34
CA LEU A 63 7.47 10.03 21.88
C LEU A 63 6.28 9.08 21.86
N LEU A 64 6.32 8.02 21.04
CA LEU A 64 5.24 7.04 20.93
C LEU A 64 5.12 6.14 22.18
N TRP A 65 6.15 6.10 23.02
CA TRP A 65 6.20 5.20 24.16
C TRP A 65 6.09 5.94 25.48
N ASP A 66 5.18 5.49 26.34
CA ASP A 66 5.11 5.95 27.73
C ASP A 66 6.28 5.38 28.54
N LYS A 67 6.69 6.08 29.60
CA LYS A 67 7.77 5.67 30.51
C LYS A 67 7.55 4.24 31.03
N LYS A 68 6.29 3.86 31.29
CA LYS A 68 5.95 2.51 31.74
C LYS A 68 6.22 1.45 30.66
N MET A 69 5.92 1.75 29.40
CA MET A 69 6.10 0.79 28.29
C MET A 69 7.57 0.58 27.96
N VAL A 70 8.36 1.65 27.93
CA VAL A 70 9.80 1.57 27.66
C VAL A 70 10.52 0.77 28.74
N HIS A 71 10.24 1.07 30.01
CA HIS A 71 10.99 0.50 31.13
C HIS A 71 10.47 -0.85 31.61
N ALA A 72 9.15 -1.11 31.57
CA ALA A 72 8.59 -2.33 32.12
C ALA A 72 8.36 -3.43 31.07
N GLN A 73 8.18 -3.07 29.79
CA GLN A 73 7.75 -4.03 28.76
C GLN A 73 8.81 -4.24 27.68
N PHE A 74 9.25 -3.18 27.00
CA PHE A 74 10.20 -3.33 25.89
C PHE A 74 11.65 -3.53 26.31
N ASN A 75 12.08 -2.96 27.44
CA ASN A 75 13.47 -2.99 27.93
C ASN A 75 14.51 -2.77 26.80
N TRP A 76 14.35 -1.67 26.05
CA TRP A 76 15.14 -1.42 24.86
C TRP A 76 16.63 -1.25 25.16
N TYR A 77 17.46 -1.95 24.38
CA TYR A 77 18.87 -1.66 24.26
C TYR A 77 19.13 -0.88 22.96
N TRP A 78 19.60 0.35 23.09
CA TRP A 78 19.78 1.25 21.95
C TRP A 78 21.16 1.08 21.31
N TYR A 79 21.20 0.77 20.01
CA TYR A 79 22.40 0.77 19.20
C TYR A 79 22.32 1.83 18.11
N HIS A 80 23.36 2.65 17.99
CA HIS A 80 23.48 3.64 16.94
C HIS A 80 24.19 3.05 15.72
N VAL A 81 23.44 2.82 14.62
CA VAL A 81 23.96 2.20 13.39
C VAL A 81 23.61 3.06 12.16
N PRO A 82 24.37 4.14 11.87
CA PRO A 82 24.13 4.98 10.70
C PRO A 82 24.72 4.30 9.45
N THR A 83 23.87 3.77 8.57
CA THR A 83 24.31 3.05 7.36
C THR A 83 24.55 3.96 6.15
N PHE A 84 24.10 5.22 6.21
CA PHE A 84 24.09 6.20 5.10
C PHE A 84 23.50 5.63 3.77
N ALA A 85 22.78 4.52 3.84
CA ALA A 85 22.16 3.90 2.68
C ALA A 85 20.91 4.68 2.28
N PRO A 86 20.61 4.77 0.97
CA PRO A 86 19.41 5.46 0.51
C PRO A 86 18.15 4.64 0.85
N TYR A 87 17.12 5.33 1.36
CA TYR A 87 15.79 4.81 1.67
C TYR A 87 14.96 4.50 0.41
N LYS A 88 15.40 3.51 -0.37
CA LYS A 88 14.78 3.16 -1.66
C LYS A 88 13.45 2.44 -1.50
N VAL A 89 13.26 1.68 -0.43
CA VAL A 89 12.06 0.87 -0.21
C VAL A 89 11.05 1.65 0.63
N GLU A 90 11.55 2.29 1.68
CA GLU A 90 10.78 3.07 2.66
C GLU A 90 10.22 4.36 2.01
N GLY A 91 10.96 4.94 1.06
CA GLY A 91 10.55 6.13 0.31
C GLY A 91 9.54 5.88 -0.81
N LEU A 92 9.18 4.63 -1.13
CA LEU A 92 8.19 4.34 -2.18
C LEU A 92 6.77 4.76 -1.79
N PHE A 93 6.47 4.71 -0.50
CA PHE A 93 5.12 4.94 0.03
C PHE A 93 4.89 6.38 0.50
N LEU A 94 5.95 7.19 0.55
CA LEU A 94 5.86 8.59 0.95
C LEU A 94 5.55 9.46 -0.27
N PRO A 95 4.45 10.24 -0.25
CA PRO A 95 4.22 11.23 -1.29
C PRO A 95 5.32 12.29 -1.19
N LEU A 96 6.25 12.29 -2.14
CA LEU A 96 7.29 13.31 -2.20
C LEU A 96 6.62 14.65 -2.54
N ILE A 97 6.49 15.51 -1.53
CA ILE A 97 5.89 16.85 -1.64
C ILE A 97 6.60 17.71 -2.72
N LEU A 98 7.90 17.47 -2.93
CA LEU A 98 8.70 18.12 -3.98
C LEU A 98 8.51 17.53 -5.39
N ALA A 99 7.82 16.40 -5.53
CA ALA A 99 7.56 15.74 -6.81
C ALA A 99 6.22 16.16 -7.43
N HIS A 100 5.84 17.44 -7.27
CA HIS A 100 4.61 18.05 -7.79
C HIS A 100 4.52 18.12 -9.34
N GLY A 101 5.23 17.25 -10.05
CA GLY A 101 5.24 17.21 -11.51
C GLY A 101 5.91 15.99 -12.15
N SER A 102 6.29 14.95 -11.40
CA SER A 102 6.92 13.77 -12.02
C SER A 102 5.91 12.61 -12.16
N SER A 103 5.38 12.44 -13.37
CA SER A 103 4.52 11.31 -13.78
C SER A 103 5.11 9.93 -13.43
N LYS A 104 6.42 9.84 -13.21
CA LYS A 104 7.14 8.60 -12.88
C LYS A 104 6.86 8.06 -11.47
N GLN A 105 6.46 8.90 -10.51
CA GLN A 105 6.11 8.45 -9.16
C GLN A 105 4.66 8.00 -9.04
N SER A 106 3.75 8.69 -9.75
CA SER A 106 2.37 8.23 -9.92
C SER A 106 2.32 6.82 -10.52
N ALA A 107 3.21 6.48 -11.46
CA ALA A 107 3.30 5.12 -12.00
C ALA A 107 3.64 4.07 -10.93
N LYS A 108 4.60 4.32 -10.03
CA LYS A 108 4.97 3.33 -9.00
C LYS A 108 3.90 3.16 -7.93
N THR A 109 3.28 4.25 -7.49
CA THR A 109 2.11 4.17 -6.60
C THR A 109 0.95 3.47 -7.31
N ALA A 110 0.73 3.77 -8.59
CA ALA A 110 -0.28 3.10 -9.40
C ALA A 110 -0.02 1.60 -9.54
N LEU A 111 1.22 1.14 -9.68
CA LEU A 111 1.54 -0.30 -9.69
C LEU A 111 1.13 -0.99 -8.41
N ILE A 112 1.47 -0.40 -7.27
CA ILE A 112 1.16 -0.98 -5.95
C ILE A 112 -0.36 -1.02 -5.74
N VAL A 113 -1.06 0.05 -6.10
CA VAL A 113 -2.52 0.08 -6.07
C VAL A 113 -3.08 -0.99 -7.01
N LEU A 114 -2.63 -1.05 -8.27
CA LEU A 114 -3.09 -2.05 -9.24
C LEU A 114 -2.83 -3.49 -8.78
N GLN A 115 -1.72 -3.75 -8.07
CA GLN A 115 -1.44 -5.05 -7.45
C GLN A 115 -2.43 -5.41 -6.33
N SER A 116 -2.99 -4.41 -5.64
CA SER A 116 -4.03 -4.63 -4.61
C SER A 116 -5.42 -4.85 -5.19
N LEU A 117 -5.64 -4.46 -6.45
CA LEU A 117 -6.92 -4.62 -7.14
C LEU A 117 -7.12 -6.06 -7.65
N THR A 118 -8.40 -6.43 -7.85
CA THR A 118 -8.77 -7.72 -8.42
C THR A 118 -8.21 -7.92 -9.85
N PRO A 119 -7.90 -9.15 -10.29
CA PRO A 119 -7.37 -9.41 -11.62
C PRO A 119 -8.32 -8.95 -12.75
N ASN A 120 -9.63 -8.97 -12.49
CA ASN A 120 -10.62 -8.44 -13.43
C ASN A 120 -10.51 -6.92 -13.55
N ALA A 121 -10.35 -6.21 -12.43
CA ALA A 121 -10.14 -4.76 -12.44
C ALA A 121 -8.82 -4.37 -13.11
N GLN A 122 -7.73 -5.11 -12.89
CA GLN A 122 -6.47 -4.92 -13.62
C GLN A 122 -6.66 -5.08 -15.14
N SER A 123 -7.48 -6.04 -15.56
CA SER A 123 -7.79 -6.27 -16.98
C SER A 123 -8.65 -5.16 -17.58
N VAL A 124 -9.60 -4.60 -16.82
CA VAL A 124 -10.38 -3.41 -17.23
C VAL A 124 -9.47 -2.19 -17.37
N PHE A 125 -8.56 -1.98 -16.41
CA PHE A 125 -7.55 -0.93 -16.47
C PHE A 125 -6.62 -1.10 -17.69
N ARG A 126 -6.24 -2.33 -18.03
CA ARG A 126 -5.45 -2.65 -19.23
C ARG A 126 -6.15 -2.23 -20.51
N ILE A 127 -7.44 -2.52 -20.67
CA ILE A 127 -8.23 -2.11 -21.85
C ILE A 127 -8.24 -0.57 -21.96
N LEU A 128 -8.42 0.12 -20.84
CA LEU A 128 -8.44 1.57 -20.81
C LEU A 128 -7.06 2.15 -21.21
N ALA A 129 -5.98 1.57 -20.71
CA ALA A 129 -4.61 1.95 -21.05
C ALA A 129 -4.25 1.68 -22.53
N GLU A 130 -4.62 0.51 -23.07
CA GLU A 130 -4.42 0.16 -24.49
C GLU A 130 -5.15 1.14 -25.42
N TYR A 131 -6.38 1.51 -25.07
CA TYR A 131 -7.16 2.47 -25.85
C TYR A 131 -6.53 3.86 -25.83
N GLN A 132 -6.11 4.35 -24.65
CA GLN A 132 -5.45 5.65 -24.52
C GLN A 132 -4.10 5.71 -25.25
N LEU A 133 -3.39 4.59 -25.41
CA LEU A 133 -2.19 4.50 -26.26
C LEU A 133 -2.53 4.51 -27.74
N SER A 134 -3.61 3.84 -28.16
CA SER A 134 -4.05 3.77 -29.56
C SER A 134 -4.66 5.08 -30.09
N HIS A 135 -5.28 5.89 -29.21
CA HIS A 135 -5.91 7.17 -29.56
C HIS A 135 -5.29 8.33 -28.76
N PRO A 136 -4.05 8.74 -29.10
CA PRO A 136 -3.30 9.75 -28.36
C PRO A 136 -3.88 11.17 -28.44
N ASP A 137 -4.78 11.44 -29.39
CA ASP A 137 -5.40 12.75 -29.64
C ASP A 137 -6.82 12.87 -29.05
N ASP A 138 -7.44 11.78 -28.61
CA ASP A 138 -8.75 11.80 -27.95
C ASP A 138 -8.59 11.89 -26.42
N GLU A 139 -9.25 12.88 -25.79
CA GLU A 139 -9.20 13.15 -24.35
C GLU A 139 -10.02 12.15 -23.49
N GLY A 140 -10.00 10.86 -23.84
CA GLY A 140 -10.51 9.77 -23.02
C GLY A 140 -11.51 8.84 -23.71
N MET A 141 -11.77 7.71 -23.05
CA MET A 141 -12.71 6.69 -23.53
C MET A 141 -14.10 6.94 -22.93
N ALA A 142 -15.15 6.85 -23.75
CA ALA A 142 -16.53 6.85 -23.28
C ALA A 142 -16.83 5.60 -22.44
N ILE A 143 -17.60 5.77 -21.35
CA ILE A 143 -18.00 4.66 -20.45
C ILE A 143 -18.72 3.54 -21.23
N ASP A 144 -19.53 3.89 -22.24
CA ASP A 144 -20.28 2.93 -23.04
C ASP A 144 -19.38 2.03 -23.90
N ASN A 145 -18.29 2.58 -24.43
CA ASN A 145 -17.28 1.81 -25.16
C ASN A 145 -16.53 0.89 -24.21
N LEU A 146 -16.14 1.39 -23.04
CA LEU A 146 -15.46 0.59 -22.02
C LEU A 146 -16.34 -0.57 -21.54
N TYR A 147 -17.63 -0.33 -21.33
CA TYR A 147 -18.60 -1.35 -20.95
C TYR A 147 -18.77 -2.41 -22.04
N SER A 148 -18.85 -2.00 -23.31
CA SER A 148 -18.97 -2.92 -24.44
C SER A 148 -17.76 -3.86 -24.55
N ILE A 149 -16.53 -3.31 -24.51
CA ILE A 149 -15.30 -4.10 -24.60
C ILE A 149 -15.12 -5.00 -23.35
N SER A 150 -15.44 -4.48 -22.16
CA SER A 150 -15.35 -5.24 -20.91
C SER A 150 -16.34 -6.42 -20.90
N ARG A 151 -17.53 -6.25 -21.50
CA ARG A 151 -18.51 -7.31 -21.66
C ARG A 151 -18.08 -8.35 -22.69
N GLU A 152 -17.50 -7.93 -23.81
CA GLU A 152 -16.96 -8.82 -24.85
C GLU A 152 -15.82 -9.71 -24.33
N ARG A 153 -14.97 -9.17 -23.44
CA ARG A 153 -13.90 -9.93 -22.78
C ARG A 153 -14.35 -10.67 -21.51
N PHE A 154 -15.66 -10.69 -21.20
CA PHE A 154 -16.23 -11.34 -20.02
C PHE A 154 -15.64 -10.89 -18.67
N LEU A 155 -15.12 -9.65 -18.59
CA LEU A 155 -14.48 -9.12 -17.38
C LEU A 155 -15.50 -8.62 -16.35
N VAL A 156 -16.68 -8.21 -16.81
CA VAL A 156 -17.71 -7.54 -16.01
C VAL A 156 -19.08 -8.16 -16.31
N SER A 157 -19.81 -8.53 -15.26
CA SER A 157 -21.13 -9.18 -15.37
C SER A 157 -22.29 -8.17 -15.49
N SER A 158 -22.15 -6.96 -14.96
CA SER A 158 -23.17 -5.91 -14.98
C SER A 158 -22.56 -4.51 -14.98
N GLN A 159 -23.31 -3.51 -15.45
CA GLN A 159 -22.89 -2.11 -15.38
C GLN A 159 -22.69 -1.63 -13.93
N VAL A 160 -23.36 -2.26 -12.96
CA VAL A 160 -23.16 -2.00 -11.52
C VAL A 160 -21.75 -2.41 -11.07
N THR A 161 -21.29 -3.59 -11.48
CA THR A 161 -19.92 -4.05 -11.17
C THR A 161 -18.87 -3.19 -11.87
N LEU A 162 -19.15 -2.69 -13.08
CA LEU A 162 -18.26 -1.74 -13.74
C LEU A 162 -18.16 -0.43 -12.95
N ASN A 163 -19.30 0.12 -12.52
CA ASN A 163 -19.33 1.35 -11.73
C ASN A 163 -18.60 1.19 -10.39
N ALA A 164 -18.64 0.00 -9.78
CA ALA A 164 -17.85 -0.29 -8.58
C ALA A 164 -16.34 -0.19 -8.85
N HIS A 165 -15.85 -0.83 -9.93
CA HIS A 165 -14.45 -0.70 -10.33
C HIS A 165 -14.07 0.74 -10.71
N LEU A 166 -14.94 1.48 -11.40
CA LEU A 166 -14.70 2.89 -11.73
C LEU A 166 -14.63 3.77 -10.48
N THR A 167 -15.44 3.48 -9.46
CA THR A 167 -15.41 4.19 -8.18
C THR A 167 -14.09 3.89 -7.46
N GLU A 168 -13.66 2.63 -7.43
CA GLU A 168 -12.37 2.22 -6.87
C GLU A 168 -11.19 2.92 -7.58
N PHE A 169 -11.19 2.97 -8.91
CA PHE A 169 -10.16 3.70 -9.67
C PHE A 169 -10.16 5.20 -9.38
N LYS A 170 -11.32 5.80 -9.11
CA LYS A 170 -11.46 7.21 -8.77
C LYS A 170 -10.98 7.50 -7.35
N ASP A 171 -11.30 6.63 -6.40
CA ASP A 171 -10.89 6.76 -5.00
C ASP A 171 -9.36 6.68 -4.85
N HIS A 172 -8.71 5.89 -5.70
CA HIS A 172 -7.25 5.81 -5.78
C HIS A 172 -6.59 6.86 -6.70
N GLU A 173 -7.35 7.83 -7.21
CA GLU A 173 -6.89 8.86 -8.15
C GLU A 173 -6.20 8.33 -9.43
N LEU A 174 -6.44 7.06 -9.78
CA LEU A 174 -5.86 6.40 -10.96
C LEU A 174 -6.51 6.87 -12.26
N VAL A 175 -7.81 7.18 -12.20
CA VAL A 175 -8.59 7.62 -13.35
C VAL A 175 -9.31 8.91 -13.00
N LYS A 176 -9.27 9.87 -13.91
CA LYS A 176 -10.06 11.10 -13.82
C LYS A 176 -11.17 11.06 -14.86
N THR A 177 -12.36 11.45 -14.43
CA THR A 177 -13.52 11.63 -15.32
C THR A 177 -13.54 13.07 -15.82
N LYS A 178 -13.51 13.28 -17.14
CA LYS A 178 -13.77 14.58 -17.76
C LYS A 178 -15.11 14.48 -18.48
N ARG A 179 -16.07 15.33 -18.12
CA ARG A 179 -17.34 15.42 -18.84
C ARG A 179 -17.15 16.32 -20.04
N HIS A 180 -17.34 15.78 -21.25
CA HIS A 180 -17.21 16.56 -22.47
C HIS A 180 -18.42 17.48 -22.67
N SER A 181 -18.32 18.48 -23.55
CA SER A 181 -19.40 19.41 -23.88
C SER A 181 -20.65 18.73 -24.47
N ASP A 182 -20.51 17.47 -24.88
CA ASP A 182 -21.57 16.61 -25.42
C ASP A 182 -22.32 15.80 -24.34
N GLY A 183 -22.00 16.02 -23.05
CA GLY A 183 -22.66 15.36 -21.93
C GLY A 183 -22.21 13.92 -21.65
N GLN A 184 -21.33 13.36 -22.49
CA GLN A 184 -20.70 12.05 -22.25
C GLN A 184 -19.54 12.17 -21.25
N ASP A 185 -19.49 11.22 -20.32
CA ASP A 185 -18.41 11.08 -19.36
C ASP A 185 -17.26 10.30 -20.00
N CYS A 186 -16.12 10.96 -20.20
CA CYS A 186 -14.89 10.34 -20.70
C CYS A 186 -13.95 10.04 -19.54
N LEU A 187 -13.38 8.84 -19.54
CA LEU A 187 -12.39 8.38 -18.59
C LEU A 187 -10.98 8.58 -19.18
N TYR A 188 -10.10 9.24 -18.43
CA TYR A 188 -8.69 9.39 -18.81
C TYR A 188 -7.76 9.05 -17.63
N ILE A 189 -6.65 8.39 -17.93
CA ILE A 189 -5.58 8.15 -16.94
C ILE A 189 -4.67 9.39 -16.98
N PRO A 190 -4.47 10.12 -15.87
CA PRO A 190 -3.58 11.26 -15.79
C PRO A 190 -2.10 10.84 -15.69
N LEU A 191 -1.67 9.93 -16.58
CA LEU A 191 -0.31 9.41 -16.63
C LEU A 191 0.31 9.66 -18.02
N THR A 192 1.62 9.93 -18.05
CA THR A 192 2.36 10.06 -19.32
C THR A 192 2.38 8.73 -20.07
N LYS A 193 2.38 8.76 -21.41
CA LYS A 193 2.45 7.56 -22.28
C LYS A 193 3.60 6.61 -21.90
N GLU A 194 4.78 7.14 -21.63
CA GLU A 194 5.95 6.38 -21.15
C GLU A 194 5.73 5.68 -19.78
N GLY A 195 4.86 6.25 -18.95
CA GLY A 195 4.47 5.67 -17.67
C GLY A 195 3.50 4.51 -17.88
N LEU A 196 2.49 4.70 -18.74
CA LEU A 196 1.50 3.67 -19.10
C LEU A 196 2.14 2.44 -19.74
N GLU A 197 3.10 2.61 -20.65
CA GLU A 197 3.82 1.48 -21.27
C GLU A 197 4.60 0.66 -20.24
N LYS A 198 5.24 1.34 -19.27
CA LYS A 198 5.93 0.66 -18.17
C LYS A 198 4.96 -0.08 -17.26
N LEU A 199 3.82 0.55 -16.92
CA LEU A 199 2.77 -0.11 -16.16
C LEU A 199 2.29 -1.38 -16.84
N LEU A 200 1.98 -1.31 -18.14
CA LEU A 200 1.52 -2.46 -18.91
C LEU A 200 2.57 -3.57 -18.98
N SER A 201 3.86 -3.21 -19.07
CA SER A 201 4.95 -4.20 -19.07
C SER A 201 5.14 -4.89 -17.71
N GLU A 202 4.86 -4.19 -16.61
CA GLU A 202 4.99 -4.74 -15.24
C GLU A 202 3.73 -5.49 -14.77
N ILE A 203 2.57 -5.23 -15.39
CA ILE A 203 1.30 -5.95 -15.16
C ILE A 203 1.19 -7.21 -16.06
N SER A 204 2.19 -7.47 -16.93
CA SER A 204 2.21 -8.64 -17.81
C SER A 204 2.56 -9.93 -17.10
#